data_AF-A0A671F770-F1
#
_entry.id   AF-A0A671F770-F1
#
_cell.length_a   1.000
_cell.length_b   1.000
_cell.length_c   1.000
_cell.angle_alpha   90.00
_cell.angle_beta   90.00
_cell.angle_gamma   90.00
#
_symmetry.space_group_name_H-M   'P 1'
#
loop_
_entity.id
_entity.type
_entity.pdbx_description
1 polymer ?
#
loop_
_entity_poly.entity_id
_entity_poly.type
_entity_poly.pdbx_seq_one_letter_code
_entity_poly.pdbx_strand_id
1 'polypeptide(L)'
;MEREGGKPAAVVAVVTEPRFAQRYREYLEKEKLLNRQHRVKTMPDGTVALPVLGEALPEQHLQELRNRVAPGSTCTLAQLLDPVPSKKAQSCSPAQRLCLQQVHGKAWKTQILHIQPVKSYAPHVDHIVLDLECRPCPLVG
;
A
#
# COMPACT_ATOMS: atom_id res chain seq x y z
N MET A 1 25.71 16.12 13.35
CA MET A 1 24.60 15.16 13.53
C MET A 1 23.76 15.23 12.27
N GLU A 2 24.09 14.39 11.30
CA GLU A 2 23.41 14.35 10.01
C GLU A 2 22.06 13.65 10.17
N ARG A 3 21.02 14.27 9.62
CA ARG A 3 19.66 13.73 9.58
C ARG A 3 19.67 12.56 8.60
N GLU A 4 19.58 11.32 9.09
CA GLU A 4 19.12 10.20 8.27
C GLU A 4 17.67 10.50 7.85
N GLY A 5 17.54 11.16 6.71
CA GLY A 5 16.28 11.33 6.02
C GLY A 5 15.78 9.96 5.63
N GLY A 6 14.86 9.41 6.43
CA GLY A 6 14.05 8.27 6.05
C GLY A 6 13.44 8.57 4.69
N LYS A 7 13.97 7.91 3.66
CA LYS A 7 13.52 8.03 2.28
C LYS A 7 12.00 7.82 2.32
N PRO A 8 11.16 8.78 1.87
CA PRO A 8 9.74 8.53 1.78
C PRO A 8 9.60 7.24 0.96
N ALA A 9 8.79 6.30 1.46
CA ALA A 9 8.52 5.04 0.78
C ALA A 9 7.84 5.35 -0.56
N ALA A 10 8.64 5.70 -1.56
CA ALA A 10 8.21 6.16 -2.85
C ALA A 10 7.61 4.94 -3.56
N VAL A 11 6.29 4.89 -3.60
CA VAL A 11 5.58 3.81 -4.27
C VAL A 11 5.51 4.15 -5.74
N VAL A 12 6.02 3.27 -6.59
CA VAL A 12 5.89 3.39 -8.03
C VAL A 12 4.44 3.18 -8.42
N ALA A 13 3.91 4.05 -9.27
CA ALA A 13 2.55 3.98 -9.77
C ALA A 13 2.53 4.16 -11.29
N VAL A 14 1.65 3.39 -11.93
CA VAL A 14 1.30 3.57 -13.34
C VAL A 14 0.28 4.70 -13.43
N VAL A 15 0.61 5.73 -14.17
CA VAL A 15 -0.24 6.88 -14.46
C VAL A 15 -0.88 6.69 -15.83
N THR A 16 -2.20 6.77 -15.89
CA THR A 16 -2.96 6.68 -17.14
C THR A 16 -4.20 7.57 -17.08
N GLU A 17 -4.80 7.85 -18.23
CA GLU A 17 -6.02 8.62 -18.33
C GLU A 17 -7.20 7.91 -17.63
N PRO A 18 -8.14 8.66 -17.03
CA PRO A 18 -9.28 8.08 -16.29
C PRO A 18 -10.09 7.07 -17.11
N ARG A 19 -10.22 7.32 -18.42
CA ARG A 19 -10.96 6.46 -19.36
C ARG A 19 -10.39 5.04 -19.47
N PHE A 20 -9.09 4.87 -19.20
CA PHE A 20 -8.40 3.57 -19.26
C PHE A 20 -8.07 3.02 -17.87
N ALA A 21 -8.11 3.85 -16.83
CA ALA A 21 -7.73 3.48 -15.46
C ALA A 21 -8.36 2.17 -14.97
N GLN A 22 -9.63 1.90 -15.29
CA GLN A 22 -10.30 0.67 -14.88
C GLN A 22 -9.72 -0.58 -15.57
N ARG A 23 -9.42 -0.50 -16.87
CA ARG A 23 -8.79 -1.62 -17.61
C ARG A 23 -7.37 -1.90 -17.08
N TYR A 24 -6.61 -0.85 -16.81
CA TYR A 24 -5.29 -0.96 -16.18
C TYR A 24 -5.37 -1.59 -14.80
N ARG A 25 -6.35 -1.19 -13.97
CA ARG A 25 -6.59 -1.81 -12.66
C ARG A 25 -6.84 -3.30 -12.79
N GLU A 26 -7.78 -3.70 -13.63
CA GLU A 26 -8.17 -5.11 -13.79
C GLU A 26 -7.00 -5.98 -14.26
N TYR A 27 -6.23 -5.48 -15.23
CA TYR A 27 -5.03 -6.17 -15.71
C TYR A 27 -3.97 -6.31 -14.61
N LEU A 28 -3.65 -5.21 -13.91
CA LEU A 28 -2.66 -5.23 -12.83
C LEU A 28 -3.11 -6.09 -11.64
N GLU A 29 -4.41 -6.17 -11.35
CA GLU A 29 -4.95 -7.07 -10.33
C GLU A 29 -4.86 -8.54 -10.74
N LYS A 30 -5.09 -8.85 -12.02
CA LYS A 30 -4.98 -10.21 -12.58
C LYS A 30 -3.53 -10.69 -12.57
N GLU A 31 -2.59 -9.84 -13.00
CA GLU A 31 -1.16 -10.14 -13.01
C GLU A 31 -0.51 -10.03 -11.61
N LYS A 32 -1.29 -9.70 -10.56
CA LYS A 32 -0.82 -9.49 -9.18
C LYS A 32 0.28 -8.42 -9.07
N LEU A 33 0.29 -7.47 -9.98
CA LEU A 33 1.21 -6.33 -10.02
C LEU A 33 0.64 -5.10 -9.32
N LEU A 34 -0.65 -5.07 -8.98
CA LEU A 34 -1.25 -3.94 -8.25
C LEU A 34 -0.92 -3.99 -6.76
N ASN A 35 -0.40 -2.89 -6.23
CA ASN A 35 -0.15 -2.72 -4.81
C ASN A 35 -1.46 -2.40 -4.05
N ARG A 36 -2.11 -3.44 -3.54
CA ARG A 36 -3.36 -3.36 -2.75
C ARG A 36 -3.19 -2.70 -1.38
N GLN A 37 -1.97 -2.46 -0.92
CA GLN A 37 -1.71 -1.75 0.33
C GLN A 37 -1.98 -0.24 0.18
N HIS A 38 -1.98 0.30 -1.04
CA HIS A 38 -2.12 1.73 -1.31
C HIS A 38 -3.34 2.03 -2.17
N ARG A 39 -3.98 3.18 -1.93
CA ARG A 39 -5.13 3.63 -2.73
C ARG A 39 -4.67 4.21 -4.07
N VAL A 40 -5.46 3.95 -5.10
CA VAL A 40 -5.38 4.67 -6.38
C VAL A 40 -5.62 6.16 -6.12
N LYS A 41 -4.78 7.02 -6.71
CA LYS A 41 -4.86 8.48 -6.57
C LYS A 41 -5.19 9.13 -7.91
N THR A 42 -6.01 10.17 -7.87
CA THR A 42 -6.14 11.09 -8.99
C THR A 42 -5.07 12.17 -8.85
N MET A 43 -4.29 12.36 -9.90
CA MET A 43 -3.24 13.36 -10.00
C MET A 43 -3.85 14.74 -10.33
N PRO A 44 -3.14 15.86 -10.03
CA PRO A 44 -3.64 17.21 -10.28
C PRO A 44 -3.91 17.52 -11.76
N ASP A 45 -3.24 16.80 -12.67
CA ASP A 45 -3.41 16.86 -14.11
C ASP A 45 -4.67 16.12 -14.62
N GLY A 46 -5.44 15.50 -13.72
CA GLY A 46 -6.63 14.71 -14.04
C GLY A 46 -6.33 13.26 -14.44
N THR A 47 -5.07 12.82 -14.42
CA THR A 47 -4.70 11.42 -14.64
C THR A 47 -4.87 10.58 -13.37
N VAL A 48 -4.85 9.26 -13.52
CA VAL A 48 -5.04 8.31 -12.42
C VAL A 48 -3.77 7.51 -12.21
N ALA A 49 -3.25 7.54 -10.98
CA ALA A 49 -2.08 6.81 -10.53
C ALA A 49 -2.48 5.50 -9.82
N LEU A 50 -2.14 4.37 -10.44
CA LEU A 50 -2.35 3.02 -9.94
C LEU A 50 -1.06 2.48 -9.32
N PRO A 51 -0.98 2.31 -7.99
CA PRO A 51 0.25 1.87 -7.34
C PRO A 51 0.57 0.41 -7.69
N VAL A 52 1.82 0.14 -8.07
CA VAL A 52 2.30 -1.18 -8.49
C VAL A 52 3.28 -1.79 -7.49
N LEU A 53 3.39 -3.11 -7.50
CA LEU A 53 4.34 -3.89 -6.73
C LEU A 53 5.62 -4.04 -7.56
N GLY A 54 6.70 -3.35 -7.19
CA GLY A 54 8.00 -3.44 -7.85
C GLY A 54 8.71 -2.08 -7.95
N GLU A 55 10.04 -2.08 -7.80
CA GLU A 55 10.82 -0.84 -7.65
C GLU A 55 11.07 -0.08 -8.98
N ALA A 56 10.86 -0.70 -10.13
CA ALA A 56 10.81 -0.02 -11.42
C ALA A 56 10.26 -1.01 -12.45
N LEU A 57 9.04 -0.79 -12.97
CA LEU A 57 8.64 -1.48 -14.19
C LEU A 57 9.49 -0.90 -15.35
N PRO A 58 10.29 -1.70 -16.08
CA PRO A 58 11.06 -1.18 -17.20
C PRO A 58 10.14 -0.56 -18.27
N GLU A 59 10.61 0.42 -19.04
CA GLU A 59 9.83 1.03 -20.14
C GLU A 59 9.26 -0.02 -21.11
N GLN A 60 9.97 -1.12 -21.33
CA GLN A 60 9.52 -2.25 -22.14
C GLN A 60 8.22 -2.88 -21.60
N HIS A 61 8.08 -3.01 -20.28
CA HIS A 61 6.86 -3.50 -19.65
C HIS A 61 5.71 -2.51 -19.81
N LEU A 62 5.97 -1.20 -19.80
CA LEU A 62 4.94 -0.18 -20.04
C LEU A 62 4.41 -0.23 -21.47
N GLN A 63 5.30 -0.41 -22.43
CA GLN A 63 4.94 -0.56 -23.85
C GLN A 63 4.05 -1.79 -24.04
N GLU A 64 4.41 -2.93 -23.43
CA GLU A 64 3.62 -4.15 -23.48
C GLU A 64 2.25 -3.96 -22.79
N LEU A 65 2.21 -3.27 -21.65
CA LEU A 65 0.98 -2.99 -20.93
C LEU A 65 0.06 -2.08 -21.74
N ARG A 66 0.60 -1.07 -22.43
CA ARG A 66 -0.16 -0.25 -23.39
C ARG A 66 -0.71 -1.09 -24.55
N ASN A 67 0.14 -1.91 -25.16
CA ASN A 67 -0.28 -2.74 -26.29
C ASN A 67 -1.37 -3.76 -25.91
N ARG A 68 -1.32 -4.31 -24.69
CA ARG A 68 -2.30 -5.31 -24.22
C ARG A 68 -3.58 -4.71 -23.64
N VAL A 69 -3.47 -3.60 -22.90
CA VAL A 69 -4.59 -3.06 -22.11
C VAL A 69 -5.37 -1.98 -22.86
N ALA A 70 -4.66 -1.06 -23.53
CA ALA A 70 -5.27 0.03 -24.28
C ALA A 70 -4.29 0.60 -25.33
N PRO A 71 -4.31 0.09 -26.57
CA PRO A 71 -3.50 0.66 -27.65
C PRO A 71 -3.88 2.13 -27.85
N GLY A 72 -2.93 3.04 -27.61
CA GLY A 72 -3.14 4.49 -27.74
C GLY A 72 -3.32 5.28 -26.44
N SER A 73 -3.22 4.66 -25.26
CA SER A 73 -3.19 5.40 -23.98
C SER A 73 -1.83 6.05 -23.70
N THR A 74 -1.83 7.12 -22.89
CA THR A 74 -0.63 7.68 -22.29
C THR A 74 -0.37 7.02 -20.93
N CYS A 75 0.26 5.84 -20.96
CA CYS A 75 0.69 5.10 -19.77
C CYS A 75 2.13 5.46 -19.41
N THR A 76 2.35 6.11 -18.26
CA THR A 76 3.68 6.50 -17.76
C THR A 76 3.88 6.02 -16.32
N LEU A 77 5.12 6.04 -15.81
CA LEU A 77 5.39 5.77 -14.39
C LEU A 77 5.61 7.06 -13.64
N ALA A 78 5.04 7.13 -12.45
CA ALA A 78 5.29 8.20 -11.48
C ALA A 78 5.64 7.60 -10.13
N GLN A 79 6.47 8.32 -9.36
CA GLN A 79 6.70 8.01 -7.97
C GLN A 79 5.71 8.78 -7.10
N LEU A 80 4.97 8.07 -6.26
CA LEU A 80 4.08 8.67 -5.27
C LEU A 80 4.87 8.94 -3.99
N LEU A 81 5.07 10.22 -3.67
CA LEU A 81 5.83 10.67 -2.50
C LEU A 81 5.06 10.51 -1.18
N ASP A 82 3.72 10.43 -1.22
CA ASP A 82 2.85 10.25 -0.05
C ASP A 82 1.75 9.20 -0.29
N PRO A 83 2.08 7.91 -0.43
CA PRO A 83 1.09 6.90 -0.77
C PRO A 83 0.13 6.69 0.42
N VAL A 84 -1.18 6.90 0.20
CA VAL A 84 -2.19 6.74 1.27
C VAL A 84 -2.48 5.26 1.47
N PRO A 85 -2.22 4.69 2.66
CA PRO A 85 -2.48 3.28 2.92
C PRO A 85 -3.98 2.98 2.83
N SER A 86 -4.33 1.77 2.43
CA SER A 86 -5.72 1.32 2.33
C SER A 86 -6.36 1.17 3.71
N LYS A 87 -7.70 1.22 3.80
CA LYS A 87 -8.42 1.01 5.08
C LYS A 87 -8.05 -0.32 5.76
N LYS A 88 -7.72 -1.36 4.97
CA LYS A 88 -7.24 -2.65 5.49
C LYS A 88 -5.83 -2.56 6.05
N ALA A 89 -4.93 -1.82 5.39
CA ALA A 89 -3.58 -1.57 5.88
C ALA A 89 -3.54 -0.67 7.13
N GLN A 90 -4.55 0.21 7.29
CA GLN A 90 -4.70 1.08 8.48
C GLN A 90 -5.38 0.38 9.68
N SER A 91 -5.88 -0.85 9.52
CA SER A 91 -6.73 -1.51 10.51
C SER A 91 -5.92 -2.17 11.64
N CYS A 92 -5.54 -1.39 12.67
CA CYS A 92 -5.32 -1.96 14.01
C CYS A 92 -6.67 -2.36 14.60
N SER A 93 -6.84 -3.62 15.01
CA SER A 93 -8.12 -4.06 15.55
C SER A 93 -8.45 -3.26 16.83
N PRO A 94 -9.69 -2.79 17.03
CA PRO A 94 -10.08 -2.08 18.26
C PRO A 94 -9.74 -2.89 19.53
N ALA A 95 -9.82 -4.22 19.44
CA ALA A 95 -9.42 -5.13 20.52
C ALA A 95 -7.94 -5.02 20.90
N GLN A 96 -7.02 -4.85 19.93
CA GLN A 96 -5.59 -4.68 20.22
C GLN A 96 -5.29 -3.39 20.99
N ARG A 97 -5.93 -2.28 20.60
CA ARG A 97 -5.81 -1.01 21.35
C ARG A 97 -6.36 -1.14 22.76
N LEU A 98 -7.49 -1.83 22.92
CA LEU A 98 -8.10 -2.07 24.23
C LEU A 98 -7.20 -2.93 25.13
N CYS A 99 -6.59 -4.00 24.62
CA CYS A 99 -5.71 -4.88 25.41
C CYS A 99 -4.49 -4.13 25.97
N LEU A 100 -3.82 -3.30 25.15
CA LEU A 100 -2.64 -2.55 25.62
C LEU A 100 -3.00 -1.50 26.67
N GLN A 101 -4.17 -0.86 26.53
CA GLN A 101 -4.67 0.07 27.54
C GLN A 101 -5.05 -0.65 28.83
N GLN A 102 -5.67 -1.84 28.75
CA GLN A 102 -6.05 -2.61 29.93
C GLN A 102 -4.83 -3.13 30.71
N VAL A 103 -3.79 -3.59 30.02
CA VAL A 103 -2.58 -4.12 30.67
C VAL A 103 -1.69 -3.02 31.24
N HIS A 104 -1.57 -1.87 30.56
CA HIS A 104 -0.61 -0.83 30.94
C HIS A 104 -1.23 0.46 31.50
N GLY A 105 -2.56 0.58 31.53
CA GLY A 105 -3.29 1.72 32.09
C GLY A 105 -3.09 3.05 31.35
N LYS A 106 -2.52 3.04 30.14
CA LYS A 106 -2.22 4.24 29.35
C LYS A 106 -2.77 4.11 27.93
N ALA A 107 -3.00 5.23 27.26
CA ALA A 107 -3.32 5.20 25.83
C ALA A 107 -2.07 4.80 25.03
N TRP A 108 -2.23 3.94 24.02
CA TRP A 108 -1.14 3.49 23.15
C TRP A 108 -1.42 3.85 21.69
N LYS A 109 -0.38 4.28 20.99
CA LYS A 109 -0.34 4.35 19.55
C LYS A 109 0.25 3.04 19.03
N THR A 110 -0.52 2.34 18.20
CA THR A 110 -0.07 1.12 17.54
C THR A 110 0.00 1.31 16.04
N GLN A 111 1.05 0.81 15.42
CA GLN A 111 1.23 0.79 13.97
C GLN A 111 1.55 -0.61 13.51
N ILE A 112 0.84 -1.08 12.50
CA ILE A 112 1.15 -2.34 11.84
C ILE A 112 2.40 -2.14 11.00
N LEU A 113 3.45 -2.87 11.32
CA LEU A 113 4.69 -2.87 10.55
C LEU A 113 4.59 -3.86 9.40
N HIS A 114 4.11 -5.07 9.69
CA HIS A 114 4.11 -6.16 8.72
C HIS A 114 3.05 -7.21 9.04
N ILE A 115 2.44 -7.77 8.00
CA ILE A 115 1.47 -8.85 8.07
C ILE A 115 1.92 -9.92 7.10
N GLN A 116 2.26 -11.10 7.62
CA GLN A 116 2.72 -12.23 6.83
C GLN A 116 1.82 -13.43 7.02
N PRO A 117 1.16 -13.94 5.96
CA PRO A 117 0.56 -15.26 6.01
C PRO A 117 1.67 -16.30 6.15
N VAL A 118 1.51 -17.22 7.10
CA VAL A 118 2.42 -18.34 7.31
C VAL A 118 1.73 -19.65 7.02
N LYS A 119 2.51 -20.73 6.93
CA LYS A 119 1.98 -22.07 6.68
C LYS A 119 0.94 -22.41 7.75
N SER A 120 -0.30 -22.65 7.32
CA SER A 120 -1.36 -23.07 8.22
C SER A 120 -1.16 -24.51 8.66
N TYR A 121 -1.25 -24.74 9.98
CA TYR A 121 -1.16 -26.08 10.57
C TYR A 121 -2.52 -26.76 10.76
N ALA A 122 -3.62 -26.09 10.40
CA ALA A 122 -4.97 -26.64 10.46
C ALA A 122 -5.77 -26.29 9.19
N PRO A 123 -6.61 -27.22 8.69
CA PRO A 123 -7.52 -26.93 7.59
C PRO A 123 -8.52 -25.85 8.00
N HIS A 124 -8.83 -24.95 7.06
CA HIS A 124 -9.78 -23.83 7.25
C HIS A 124 -9.36 -22.77 8.29
N VAL A 125 -8.11 -22.77 8.74
CA VAL A 125 -7.58 -21.73 9.64
C VAL A 125 -6.44 -20.99 8.94
N ASP A 126 -6.61 -19.69 8.73
CA ASP A 126 -5.53 -18.82 8.25
C ASP A 126 -4.58 -18.50 9.41
N HIS A 127 -3.31 -18.86 9.26
CA HIS A 127 -2.27 -18.47 10.20
C HIS A 127 -1.54 -17.23 9.68
N ILE A 128 -1.51 -16.17 10.49
CA ILE A 128 -0.92 -14.88 10.12
C ILE A 128 -0.01 -14.43 11.25
N VAL A 129 1.20 -14.01 10.89
CA VAL A 129 2.12 -13.30 11.78
C VAL A 129 1.90 -11.80 11.58
N LEU A 130 1.74 -11.07 12.68
CA LEU A 130 1.50 -9.64 12.70
C LEU A 130 2.58 -8.98 13.55
N ASP A 131 3.35 -8.10 12.93
CA ASP A 131 4.35 -7.27 13.60
C ASP A 131 3.73 -5.91 13.92
N LEU A 132 3.70 -5.57 15.21
CA LEU A 132 3.16 -4.31 15.71
C LEU A 132 4.27 -3.48 16.36
N GLU A 133 4.34 -2.22 15.94
CA GLU A 133 4.98 -1.19 16.75
C GLU A 133 3.97 -0.65 17.75
N CYS A 134 4.32 -0.68 19.04
CA CYS A 134 3.50 -0.16 20.12
C CYS A 134 4.28 0.91 20.87
N ARG A 135 3.77 2.15 20.87
CA ARG A 135 4.34 3.26 21.64
C ARG A 135 3.29 3.85 22.59
N PRO A 136 3.59 4.06 23.88
CA PRO A 136 2.67 4.75 24.76
C PRO A 136 2.51 6.19 24.27
N CYS A 137 1.28 6.69 24.27
CA CYS A 137 1.02 8.09 23.98
C CYS A 137 1.58 8.93 25.13
N PRO A 138 2.33 10.01 24.87
CA PRO A 138 2.69 10.95 25.91
C PRO A 138 1.40 11.50 26.52
N LEU A 139 1.32 11.48 27.85
CA LEU A 139 0.25 12.16 28.57
C LEU A 139 0.40 13.64 28.25
N VAL A 140 -0.50 14.19 27.44
CA VAL A 140 -0.62 15.64 27.28
C VAL A 140 -1.20 16.12 28.61
N GLY A 141 -0.31 16.60 29.49
CA GLY A 141 -0.65 17.34 30.70
C GLY A 141 -0.93 18.79 30.37
#